data_AF-A0A1A6HXD1-F1
#
_entry.id   AF-A0A1A6HXD1-F1
#
_cell.length_a   1.000
_cell.length_b   1.000
_cell.length_c   1.000
_cell.angle_alpha   90.00
_cell.angle_beta   90.00
_cell.angle_gamma   90.00
#
_symmetry.space_group_name_H-M   'P 1'
#
loop_
_entity.id
_entity.type
_entity.pdbx_description
1 polymer ?
#
loop_
_entity_poly.entity_id
_entity_poly.type
_entity_poly.pdbx_seq_one_letter_code
_entity_poly.pdbx_strand_id
1 'polypeptide(L)'
;MQEEALKLVLLALEDGSALSRKVLVLFVVQRLEPRFPQASKTSIGHVVQLLYRASCFKVTKRDEDSSLMQLKEEFRSYEALRREHDAQIVHIAMEAGLRISPEQWSSLLYGDLAHKSHMQSIIDKLQSPESFAKSVQELTIVLQRTGDPANLNRLRPHLELLANIDPNPDAVSPTWEQLENAMV
;
A
#
# COMPACT_ATOMS: atom_id res chain seq x y z
N MET A 1 -16.85 -9.65 1.89
CA MET A 1 -17.14 -8.53 2.80
C MET A 1 -16.46 -7.24 2.35
N GLN A 2 -15.13 -7.21 2.16
CA GLN A 2 -14.41 -5.96 1.84
C GLN A 2 -14.84 -5.33 0.52
N GLU A 3 -14.99 -6.13 -0.53
CA GLU A 3 -15.54 -5.67 -1.82
C GLU A 3 -16.89 -4.96 -1.66
N GLU A 4 -17.83 -5.56 -0.94
CA GLU A 4 -19.16 -4.97 -0.70
C GLU A 4 -19.07 -3.69 0.14
N ALA A 5 -18.16 -3.64 1.12
CA ALA A 5 -17.93 -2.41 1.89
C ALA A 5 -17.41 -1.27 1.01
N LEU A 6 -16.45 -1.55 0.11
CA LEU A 6 -15.92 -0.55 -0.83
C LEU A 6 -16.99 -0.09 -1.83
N LYS A 7 -17.81 -1.00 -2.37
CA LYS A 7 -18.95 -0.64 -3.23
C LYS A 7 -19.96 0.25 -2.53
N LEU A 8 -20.24 0.00 -1.24
CA LEU A 8 -21.13 0.86 -0.45
C LEU A 8 -20.51 2.24 -0.13
N VAL A 9 -19.20 2.31 0.10
CA VAL A 9 -18.50 3.60 0.23
C VAL A 9 -18.59 4.38 -1.09
N LEU A 10 -18.38 3.70 -2.21
CA LEU A 10 -18.48 4.29 -3.54
C LEU A 10 -19.90 4.80 -3.81
N LEU A 11 -20.93 3.98 -3.58
CA LEU A 11 -22.33 4.37 -3.71
C LEU A 11 -22.68 5.63 -2.91
N ALA A 12 -22.05 5.83 -1.75
CA ALA A 12 -22.32 6.99 -0.90
C ALA A 12 -21.62 8.28 -1.34
N LEU A 13 -20.58 8.19 -2.19
CA LEU A 13 -19.64 9.29 -2.44
C LEU A 13 -19.29 9.49 -3.93
N GLU A 14 -19.74 8.61 -4.84
CA GLU A 14 -19.43 8.65 -6.28
C GLU A 14 -20.05 9.86 -6.99
N ASP A 15 -21.15 10.38 -6.49
CA ASP A 15 -21.77 11.62 -6.96
C ASP A 15 -21.03 12.88 -6.48
N GLY A 16 -20.00 12.72 -5.65
CA GLY A 16 -19.26 13.81 -5.02
C GLY A 16 -19.89 14.33 -3.73
N SER A 17 -20.82 13.59 -3.13
CA SER A 17 -21.30 13.84 -1.78
C SER A 17 -20.15 13.94 -0.77
N ALA A 18 -20.29 14.83 0.20
CA ALA A 18 -19.31 15.03 1.27
C ALA A 18 -19.95 14.62 2.61
N LEU A 19 -19.46 13.52 3.19
CA LEU A 19 -20.03 12.93 4.40
C LEU A 19 -19.01 12.97 5.55
N SER A 20 -19.50 13.16 6.78
CA SER A 20 -18.63 12.93 7.95
C SER A 20 -18.35 11.44 8.11
N ARG A 21 -17.24 11.09 8.77
CA ARG A 21 -16.88 9.70 9.07
C ARG A 21 -18.02 8.93 9.75
N LYS A 22 -18.70 9.56 10.71
CA LYS A 22 -19.82 8.95 11.44
C LYS A 22 -20.97 8.58 10.50
N VAL A 23 -21.35 9.49 9.60
CA VAL A 23 -22.46 9.29 8.66
C VAL A 23 -22.11 8.20 7.64
N LEU A 24 -20.91 8.26 7.05
CA LEU A 24 -20.45 7.25 6.09
C LEU A 24 -20.40 5.85 6.72
N VAL A 25 -19.85 5.72 7.93
CA VAL A 25 -19.78 4.44 8.64
C VAL A 25 -21.19 3.88 8.91
N LEU A 26 -22.14 4.72 9.34
CA LEU A 26 -23.52 4.28 9.56
C LEU A 26 -24.19 3.84 8.26
N PHE A 27 -24.01 4.59 7.16
CA PHE A 27 -24.55 4.25 5.85
C PHE A 27 -24.12 2.85 5.39
N VAL A 28 -22.84 2.53 5.55
CA VAL A 28 -22.25 1.24 5.13
C VAL A 28 -22.69 0.12 6.07
N VAL A 29 -22.59 0.29 7.39
CA VAL A 29 -22.95 -0.77 8.36
C VAL A 29 -24.40 -1.21 8.21
N GLN A 30 -25.34 -0.28 8.11
CA GLN A 30 -26.78 -0.59 8.00
C GLN A 30 -27.11 -1.44 6.77
N ARG A 31 -26.32 -1.34 5.70
CA ARG A 31 -26.49 -2.11 4.46
C ARG A 31 -25.67 -3.40 4.42
N LEU A 32 -24.56 -3.45 5.15
CA LEU A 32 -23.63 -4.59 5.12
C LEU A 32 -23.91 -5.63 6.21
N GLU A 33 -24.26 -5.19 7.42
CA GLU A 33 -24.49 -6.05 8.60
C GLU A 33 -25.54 -7.15 8.36
N PRO A 34 -26.67 -6.93 7.65
CA PRO A 34 -27.64 -7.99 7.40
C PRO A 34 -27.10 -9.18 6.59
N ARG A 35 -26.06 -8.96 5.77
CA ARG A 35 -25.40 -10.00 4.96
C ARG A 35 -24.11 -10.51 5.59
N PHE A 36 -23.46 -9.67 6.40
CA PHE A 36 -22.20 -9.95 7.08
C PHE A 36 -22.33 -9.56 8.55
N PRO A 37 -22.84 -10.44 9.43
CA PRO A 37 -23.11 -10.12 10.84
C PRO A 37 -21.88 -9.66 11.66
N GLN A 38 -20.67 -9.96 11.18
CA GLN A 38 -19.40 -9.48 11.75
C GLN A 38 -19.09 -8.01 11.41
N ALA A 39 -19.84 -7.39 10.50
CA ALA A 39 -19.69 -5.98 10.17
C ALA A 39 -20.17 -5.11 11.33
N SER A 40 -19.29 -4.28 11.87
CA SER A 40 -19.59 -3.36 12.96
C SER A 40 -19.13 -1.95 12.60
N LYS A 41 -19.62 -0.95 13.34
CA LYS A 41 -19.15 0.45 13.20
C LYS A 41 -17.64 0.56 13.33
N THR A 42 -17.03 -0.25 14.19
CA THR A 42 -15.57 -0.29 14.40
C THR A 42 -14.85 -0.86 13.18
N SER A 43 -15.25 -2.04 12.69
CA SER A 43 -14.57 -2.67 11.55
C SER A 43 -14.74 -1.85 10.27
N ILE A 44 -15.92 -1.30 10.00
CA ILE A 44 -16.14 -0.38 8.87
C ILE A 44 -15.37 0.94 9.05
N GLY A 45 -15.29 1.43 10.29
CA GLY A 45 -14.45 2.57 10.60
C GLY A 45 -12.97 2.35 10.23
N HIS A 46 -12.45 1.12 10.38
CA HIS A 46 -11.09 0.77 9.96
C HIS A 46 -10.96 0.68 8.43
N VAL A 47 -11.97 0.19 7.72
CA VAL A 47 -12.00 0.22 6.24
C VAL A 47 -11.92 1.66 5.73
N VAL A 48 -12.73 2.56 6.28
CA VAL A 48 -12.70 3.99 5.93
C VAL A 48 -11.35 4.62 6.31
N GLN A 49 -10.76 4.22 7.44
CA GLN A 49 -9.44 4.70 7.85
C GLN A 49 -8.33 4.26 6.88
N LEU A 50 -8.43 3.05 6.32
CA LEU A 50 -7.49 2.57 5.32
C LEU A 50 -7.56 3.42 4.05
N LEU A 51 -8.77 3.73 3.55
CA LEU A 51 -8.98 4.63 2.42
C LEU A 51 -8.49 6.06 2.70
N TYR A 52 -8.61 6.52 3.95
CA TYR A 52 -8.02 7.79 4.37
C TYR A 52 -6.50 7.77 4.31
N ARG A 53 -5.85 6.71 4.82
CA ARG A 53 -4.38 6.55 4.72
C ARG A 53 -3.92 6.46 3.27
N ALA A 54 -4.71 5.82 2.42
CA ALA A 54 -4.52 5.73 0.97
C ALA A 54 -4.77 7.06 0.24
N SER A 55 -5.05 8.16 0.95
CA SER A 55 -5.28 9.48 0.37
C SER A 55 -6.43 9.55 -0.66
N CYS A 56 -7.44 8.67 -0.51
CA CYS A 56 -8.60 8.62 -1.41
C CYS A 56 -9.57 9.81 -1.24
N PHE A 57 -9.48 10.52 -0.11
CA PHE A 57 -10.43 11.59 0.23
C PHE A 57 -9.84 12.98 0.09
N LYS A 58 -10.68 13.90 -0.39
CA LYS A 58 -10.57 15.33 -0.11
C LYS A 58 -11.27 15.60 1.23
N VAL A 59 -10.54 16.19 2.18
CA VAL A 59 -11.03 16.41 3.54
C VAL A 59 -11.24 17.89 3.77
N THR A 60 -12.47 18.26 4.11
CA THR A 60 -12.84 19.65 4.40
C THR A 60 -13.12 19.78 5.89
N LYS A 61 -12.30 20.59 6.58
CA LYS A 61 -12.54 20.96 7.98
C LYS A 61 -13.68 21.98 8.04
N ARG A 62 -14.50 21.87 9.07
CA ARG A 62 -15.59 22.82 9.37
C ARG A 62 -15.38 23.31 10.80
N ASP A 63 -15.58 24.60 11.03
CA ASP A 63 -15.46 25.17 12.37
C ASP A 63 -16.56 24.60 13.26
N GLU A 64 -16.19 24.18 14.48
CA GLU A 64 -17.08 23.60 15.49
C GLU A 64 -17.85 22.33 15.09
N ASP A 65 -17.54 21.71 13.95
CA ASP A 65 -18.28 20.57 13.41
C ASP A 65 -17.36 19.46 12.85
N SER A 66 -17.90 18.26 12.62
CA SER A 66 -17.12 17.13 12.10
C SER A 66 -16.60 17.42 10.69
N SER A 67 -15.34 17.04 10.43
CA SER A 67 -14.75 17.11 9.08
C SER A 67 -15.53 16.26 8.08
N LEU A 68 -15.66 16.77 6.86
CA LEU A 68 -16.30 16.07 5.75
C LEU A 68 -15.25 15.40 4.87
N MET A 69 -15.64 14.26 4.33
CA MET A 69 -14.82 13.42 3.45
C MET A 69 -15.58 13.25 2.14
N GLN A 70 -14.91 13.56 1.04
CA GLN A 70 -15.42 13.41 -0.32
C GLN A 70 -14.41 12.56 -1.11
N LEU A 71 -14.86 11.60 -1.92
CA LEU A 71 -13.94 10.89 -2.82
C LEU A 71 -13.39 11.87 -3.87
N LYS A 72 -12.06 11.84 -4.05
CA LYS A 72 -11.45 12.52 -5.19
C LYS A 72 -11.95 11.91 -6.49
N GLU A 73 -12.02 12.70 -7.55
CA GLU A 73 -12.69 12.32 -8.80
C GLU A 73 -12.10 11.05 -9.42
N GLU A 74 -10.77 10.91 -9.38
CA GLU A 74 -10.04 9.75 -9.88
C GLU A 74 -10.38 8.44 -9.17
N PHE A 75 -10.97 8.49 -7.97
CA PHE A 75 -11.34 7.32 -7.16
C PHE A 75 -12.85 7.04 -7.13
N ARG A 76 -13.64 7.69 -8.00
CA ARG A 76 -15.10 7.45 -8.11
C ARG A 76 -15.47 6.30 -9.06
N SER A 77 -14.55 5.37 -9.26
CA SER A 77 -14.84 4.06 -9.87
C SER A 77 -14.36 2.96 -8.93
N TYR A 78 -15.04 1.81 -8.95
CA TYR A 78 -14.66 0.69 -8.10
C TYR A 78 -13.23 0.23 -8.38
N GLU A 79 -12.84 0.13 -9.66
CA GLU A 79 -11.51 -0.28 -10.08
C GLU A 79 -10.41 0.64 -9.51
N ALA A 80 -10.59 1.95 -9.63
CA ALA A 80 -9.59 2.91 -9.13
C ALA A 80 -9.52 2.91 -7.60
N LEU A 81 -10.67 2.93 -6.92
CA LEU A 81 -10.73 2.89 -5.46
C LEU A 81 -10.13 1.59 -4.91
N ARG A 82 -10.43 0.46 -5.56
CA ARG A 82 -9.92 -0.86 -5.18
C ARG A 82 -8.42 -0.95 -5.37
N ARG A 83 -7.90 -0.44 -6.49
CA ARG A 83 -6.46 -0.40 -6.74
C ARG A 83 -5.72 0.40 -5.66
N GLU A 84 -6.24 1.56 -5.28
CA GLU A 84 -5.63 2.39 -4.23
C GLU A 84 -5.73 1.76 -2.84
N HIS A 85 -6.86 1.11 -2.54
CA HIS A 85 -7.03 0.29 -1.35
C HIS A 85 -5.98 -0.82 -1.25
N ASP A 86 -5.80 -1.59 -2.33
CA ASP A 86 -4.84 -2.69 -2.35
C ASP A 86 -3.40 -2.19 -2.26
N ALA A 87 -3.07 -1.10 -2.98
CA ALA A 87 -1.77 -0.46 -2.90
C ALA A 87 -1.42 -0.02 -1.47
N GLN A 88 -2.39 0.51 -0.73
CA GLN A 88 -2.18 0.89 0.66
C GLN A 88 -1.91 -0.32 1.57
N ILE A 89 -2.54 -1.48 1.33
CA ILE A 89 -2.26 -2.71 2.08
C ILE A 89 -0.85 -3.23 1.76
N VAL A 90 -0.48 -3.25 0.47
CA VAL A 90 0.87 -3.64 0.04
C VAL A 90 1.91 -2.72 0.68
N HIS A 91 1.68 -1.41 0.69
CA HIS A 91 2.55 -0.45 1.35
C HIS A 91 2.72 -0.73 2.85
N ILE A 92 1.62 -1.03 3.56
CA ILE A 92 1.69 -1.39 5.00
C ILE A 92 2.54 -2.65 5.22
N ALA A 93 2.41 -3.66 4.36
CA ALA A 93 3.22 -4.86 4.46
C ALA A 93 4.71 -4.58 4.18
N MET A 94 5.01 -3.74 3.19
CA MET A 94 6.39 -3.30 2.90
C MET A 94 6.99 -2.54 4.08
N GLU A 95 6.27 -1.59 4.68
CA GLU A 95 6.70 -0.87 5.89
C GLU A 95 6.95 -1.81 7.08
N ALA A 96 6.20 -2.92 7.16
CA ALA A 96 6.37 -3.96 8.16
C ALA A 96 7.51 -4.96 7.82
N GLY A 97 8.21 -4.78 6.71
CA GLY A 97 9.28 -5.67 6.26
C GLY A 97 8.80 -7.01 5.67
N LEU A 98 7.50 -7.12 5.33
CA LEU A 98 6.93 -8.36 4.78
C LEU A 98 7.11 -8.38 3.25
N ARG A 99 7.73 -9.45 2.75
CA ARG A 99 7.89 -9.71 1.31
C ARG A 99 6.90 -10.80 0.89
N ILE A 100 5.85 -10.42 0.18
CA ILE A 100 4.73 -11.29 -0.22
C ILE A 100 4.63 -11.28 -1.76
N SER A 101 4.53 -12.46 -2.37
CA SER A 101 4.49 -12.60 -3.83
C SER A 101 3.15 -12.12 -4.42
N PRO A 102 3.08 -11.79 -5.73
CA PRO A 102 1.83 -11.41 -6.38
C PRO A 102 0.74 -12.50 -6.28
N GLU A 103 1.10 -13.78 -6.37
CA GLU A 103 0.17 -14.90 -6.19
C GLU A 103 -0.38 -14.94 -4.77
N GLN A 104 0.48 -14.77 -3.75
CA GLN A 104 0.06 -14.72 -2.36
C GLN A 104 -0.86 -13.52 -2.11
N TRP A 105 -0.56 -12.36 -2.69
CA TRP A 105 -1.43 -11.19 -2.59
C TRP A 105 -2.80 -11.41 -3.23
N SER A 106 -2.84 -11.99 -4.42
CA SER A 106 -4.10 -12.35 -5.09
C SER A 106 -4.92 -13.27 -4.20
N SER A 107 -4.29 -14.31 -3.61
CA SER A 107 -4.97 -15.22 -2.70
C SER A 107 -5.46 -14.52 -1.43
N LEU A 108 -4.67 -13.61 -0.84
CA LEU A 108 -5.02 -12.91 0.40
C LEU A 108 -6.15 -11.90 0.23
N LEU A 109 -6.13 -11.11 -0.85
CA LEU A 109 -7.07 -9.99 -1.05
C LEU A 109 -8.32 -10.37 -1.86
N TYR A 110 -8.23 -11.42 -2.68
CA TYR A 110 -9.29 -11.83 -3.60
C TYR A 110 -9.74 -13.28 -3.39
N GLY A 111 -8.93 -14.12 -2.76
CA GLY A 111 -9.24 -15.55 -2.61
C GLY A 111 -9.05 -16.35 -3.90
N ASP A 112 -8.31 -15.80 -4.88
CA ASP A 112 -8.06 -16.41 -6.18
C ASP A 112 -6.64 -16.13 -6.69
N LEU A 113 -6.32 -16.61 -7.90
CA LEU A 113 -5.05 -16.32 -8.60
C LEU A 113 -5.24 -15.43 -9.84
N ALA A 114 -6.47 -14.96 -10.09
CA ALA A 114 -6.81 -14.19 -11.29
C ALA A 114 -6.22 -12.77 -11.24
N HIS A 115 -5.98 -12.24 -10.04
CA HIS A 115 -5.48 -10.88 -9.81
C HIS A 115 -3.95 -10.79 -9.70
N LYS A 116 -3.21 -11.85 -10.05
CA LYS A 116 -1.74 -11.87 -10.00
C LYS A 116 -1.10 -10.68 -10.74
N SER A 117 -1.52 -10.44 -11.98
CA SER A 117 -0.96 -9.36 -12.82
C SER A 117 -1.30 -7.97 -12.27
N HIS A 118 -2.51 -7.79 -11.74
CA HIS A 118 -2.92 -6.57 -11.04
C HIS A 118 -2.03 -6.29 -9.82
N MET A 119 -1.80 -7.31 -8.98
CA MET A 119 -0.93 -7.18 -7.81
C MET A 119 0.53 -6.93 -8.20
N GLN A 120 1.03 -7.57 -9.25
CA GLN A 120 2.36 -7.28 -9.80
C GLN A 120 2.49 -5.80 -10.20
N SER A 121 1.51 -5.27 -10.95
CA SER A 121 1.51 -3.86 -11.35
C SER A 121 1.50 -2.90 -10.16
N ILE A 122 0.80 -3.24 -9.08
CA ILE A 122 0.82 -2.45 -7.84
C ILE A 122 2.22 -2.47 -7.21
N ILE A 123 2.82 -3.65 -7.07
CA ILE A 123 4.16 -3.82 -6.47
C ILE A 123 5.18 -3.01 -7.27
N ASP A 124 5.18 -3.13 -8.59
CA ASP A 124 6.11 -2.42 -9.47
C ASP A 124 5.96 -0.91 -9.35
N LYS A 125 4.72 -0.41 -9.25
CA LYS A 125 4.45 1.03 -9.07
C LYS A 125 4.90 1.56 -7.70
N LEU A 126 4.91 0.71 -6.68
CA LEU A 126 5.37 1.08 -5.33
C LEU A 126 6.89 1.02 -5.17
N GLN A 127 7.61 0.42 -6.13
CA GLN A 127 9.06 0.46 -6.14
C GLN A 127 9.55 1.86 -6.52
N SER A 128 10.43 2.39 -5.68
CA SER A 128 11.20 3.61 -5.93
C SER A 128 12.69 3.27 -6.00
N PRO A 129 13.55 4.11 -6.60
CA PRO A 129 15.01 3.90 -6.59
C PRO A 129 15.58 3.65 -5.18
N GLU A 130 15.02 4.32 -4.16
CA GLU A 130 15.44 4.19 -2.76
C GLU A 130 14.96 2.87 -2.11
N SER A 131 14.11 2.09 -2.78
CA SER A 131 13.55 0.86 -2.23
C SER A 131 14.61 -0.22 -2.01
N PHE A 132 15.67 -0.24 -2.83
CA PHE A 132 16.75 -1.17 -2.63
C PHE A 132 17.58 -0.80 -1.39
N ALA A 133 17.97 0.46 -1.23
CA ALA A 133 18.66 0.95 -0.02
C ALA A 133 17.87 0.67 1.27
N LYS A 134 16.54 0.89 1.26
CA LYS A 134 15.66 0.53 2.38
C LYS A 134 15.70 -0.97 2.69
N SER A 135 15.70 -1.82 1.66
CA SER A 135 15.79 -3.28 1.84
C SER A 135 17.12 -3.72 2.46
N VAL A 136 18.23 -3.05 2.14
CA VAL A 136 19.54 -3.30 2.78
C VAL A 136 19.52 -2.93 4.27
N GLN A 137 18.86 -1.82 4.62
CA GLN A 137 18.67 -1.42 6.02
C GLN A 137 17.79 -2.42 6.79
N GLU A 138 16.68 -2.85 6.20
CA GLU A 138 15.79 -3.87 6.78
C GLU A 138 16.53 -5.19 7.03
N LEU A 139 17.31 -5.66 6.06
CA LEU A 139 18.17 -6.84 6.21
C LEU A 139 19.12 -6.67 7.40
N THR A 140 19.78 -5.51 7.51
CA THR A 140 20.72 -5.23 8.60
C THR A 140 20.03 -5.29 9.97
N ILE A 141 18.81 -4.75 10.09
CA ILE A 141 18.02 -4.80 11.34
C ILE A 141 17.69 -6.25 11.70
N VAL A 142 17.31 -7.08 10.72
CA VAL A 142 17.00 -8.50 10.95
C VAL A 142 18.24 -9.27 11.38
N LEU A 143 19.38 -9.07 10.72
CA LEU A 143 20.64 -9.73 11.08
C LEU A 143 21.11 -9.38 12.50
N GLN A 144 20.96 -8.12 12.91
CA GLN A 144 21.26 -7.69 14.29
C GLN A 144 20.36 -8.40 15.32
N ARG A 145 19.09 -8.64 15.00
CA ARG A 145 18.16 -9.34 15.89
C ARG A 145 18.44 -10.84 16.00
N THR A 146 18.93 -11.47 14.94
CA THR A 146 19.19 -12.91 14.88
C THR A 146 20.63 -13.29 15.24
N GLY A 147 21.52 -12.31 15.43
CA GLY A 147 22.93 -12.51 15.77
C GLY A 147 23.82 -12.85 14.57
N ASP A 148 23.30 -12.74 13.34
CA ASP A 148 24.03 -12.96 12.08
C ASP A 148 24.94 -14.21 12.04
N PRO A 149 24.40 -15.43 12.23
CA PRO A 149 25.22 -16.65 12.33
C PRO A 149 26.01 -16.96 11.04
N ALA A 150 25.55 -16.44 9.90
CA ALA A 150 26.18 -16.64 8.60
C ALA A 150 27.12 -15.48 8.20
N ASN A 151 27.34 -14.49 9.07
CA ASN A 151 28.14 -13.30 8.81
C ASN A 151 27.74 -12.61 7.49
N LEU A 152 26.44 -12.49 7.23
CA LEU A 152 25.90 -11.84 6.04
C LEU A 152 26.09 -10.33 6.07
N ASN A 153 26.28 -9.73 7.25
CA ASN A 153 26.51 -8.30 7.39
C ASN A 153 27.83 -7.86 6.72
N ARG A 154 28.75 -8.79 6.42
CA ARG A 154 29.94 -8.52 5.58
C ARG A 154 29.57 -8.06 4.16
N LEU A 155 28.39 -8.42 3.66
CA LEU A 155 27.91 -8.02 2.34
C LEU A 155 27.38 -6.59 2.31
N ARG A 156 27.17 -5.97 3.48
CA ARG A 156 26.54 -4.64 3.57
C ARG A 156 27.22 -3.57 2.72
N PRO A 157 28.57 -3.39 2.72
CA PRO A 157 29.21 -2.39 1.88
C PRO A 157 28.99 -2.63 0.38
N HIS A 158 28.96 -3.90 -0.05
CA HIS A 158 28.69 -4.28 -1.44
C HIS A 158 27.23 -3.97 -1.82
N LEU A 159 26.28 -4.28 -0.94
CA LEU A 159 24.87 -3.98 -1.16
C LEU A 159 24.60 -2.46 -1.15
N GLU A 160 25.27 -1.69 -0.28
CA GLU A 160 25.20 -0.23 -0.26
C GLU A 160 25.80 0.39 -1.54
N LEU A 161 26.90 -0.16 -2.05
CA LEU A 161 27.47 0.23 -3.35
C LEU A 161 26.46 0.02 -4.48
N LEU A 162 25.88 -1.18 -4.59
CA LEU A 162 24.89 -1.49 -5.61
C LEU A 162 23.63 -0.63 -5.48
N ALA A 163 23.21 -0.30 -4.26
CA ALA A 163 22.05 0.55 -4.00
C ALA A 163 22.26 2.03 -4.38
N ASN A 164 23.50 2.48 -4.53
CA ASN A 164 23.84 3.84 -4.94
C ASN A 164 23.98 4.01 -6.47
N ILE A 165 23.81 2.94 -7.24
CA ILE A 165 23.82 3.03 -8.71
C ILE A 165 22.52 3.69 -9.16
N ASP A 166 22.63 4.78 -9.92
CA ASP A 166 21.48 5.49 -10.47
C ASP A 166 20.80 4.64 -11.56
N PRO A 167 19.55 4.18 -11.37
CA PRO A 167 18.85 3.36 -12.35
C PRO A 167 18.23 4.20 -13.49
N ASN A 168 18.32 5.53 -13.44
CA ASN A 168 17.74 6.40 -14.44
C ASN A 168 18.41 6.19 -15.81
N PRO A 169 17.64 6.04 -16.92
CA PRO A 169 18.22 5.95 -18.27
C PRO A 169 19.11 7.14 -18.65
N ASP A 170 18.91 8.31 -18.03
CA ASP A 170 19.71 9.52 -18.26
C ASP A 170 20.97 9.60 -17.36
N ALA A 171 21.25 8.56 -16.56
CA ALA A 171 22.42 8.52 -15.70
C ALA A 171 23.73 8.57 -16.51
N VAL A 172 24.74 9.21 -15.92
CA VAL A 172 26.08 9.28 -16.54
C VAL A 172 26.66 7.88 -16.67
N SER A 173 27.26 7.58 -17.83
CA SER A 173 27.93 6.30 -18.04
C SER A 173 28.99 6.05 -16.97
N PRO A 174 29.07 4.84 -16.39
CA PRO A 174 30.00 4.56 -15.31
C PRO A 174 31.44 4.63 -15.79
N THR A 175 32.35 5.00 -14.90
CA THR A 175 33.78 4.81 -15.13
C THR A 175 34.13 3.32 -15.09
N TRP A 176 35.28 2.94 -15.65
CA TRP A 176 35.79 1.57 -15.56
C TRP A 176 35.95 1.10 -14.11
N GLU A 177 36.38 1.99 -13.20
CA GLU A 177 36.50 1.71 -11.77
C GLU A 177 35.13 1.45 -11.13
N GLN A 178 34.11 2.26 -11.45
CA GLN A 178 32.75 2.03 -10.95
C GLN A 178 32.17 0.70 -11.45
N LEU A 179 32.45 0.34 -12.71
CA LEU A 179 32.03 -0.92 -13.30
C LEU A 179 32.71 -2.12 -12.62
N GLU A 180 34.03 -2.06 -12.42
CA GLU A 180 34.78 -3.11 -11.73
C GLU A 180 34.28 -3.30 -10.29
N ASN A 181 34.13 -2.21 -9.54
CA ASN A 181 33.65 -2.24 -8.16
C ASN A 181 32.24 -2.83 -8.03
N ALA A 182 31.36 -2.66 -9.02
CA ALA A 182 30.01 -3.21 -9.00
C ALA A 182 29.96 -4.72 -9.33
N MET A 183 31.02 -5.28 -9.93
CA MET A 183 31.07 -6.66 -10.40
C MET A 183 31.89 -7.62 -9.50
N VAL A 184 32.66 -7.08 -8.56
CA VAL A 184 33.61 -7.80 -7.69
C VAL A 184 33.12 -7.83 -6.24
#